data_AF-A0A3R9ZQ95-F1
#
_entry.id   AF-A0A3R9ZQ95-F1
#
_cell.length_a   1.000
_cell.length_b   1.000
_cell.length_c   1.000
_cell.angle_alpha   90.00
_cell.angle_beta   90.00
_cell.angle_gamma   90.00
#
_symmetry.space_group_name_H-M   'P 1'
#
loop_
_entity.id
_entity.type
_entity.pdbx_description
1 polymer ?
#
loop_
_entity_poly.entity_id
_entity_poly.type
_entity_poly.pdbx_seq_one_letter_code
_entity_poly.pdbx_strand_id
1 'polypeptide(L)'
;MSRRFHRLAFAGLLAAAGAMMAIAPATASERYPNSGGGRDMVTGYLCVGTDCDTLRLPGTDCLCTKDNPAQMDFRKLKLTCVTKQNRKWVACPIQPRPGEVIRAR
;
A
#
# COMPACT_ATOMS: atom_id res chain seq x y z
N MET A 1 -8.17 41.39 -66.62
CA MET A 1 -8.84 41.74 -65.36
C MET A 1 -8.22 40.94 -64.21
N SER A 2 -7.60 41.63 -63.25
CA SER A 2 -7.49 41.36 -61.79
C SER A 2 -7.52 39.90 -61.30
N ARG A 3 -6.55 39.37 -60.54
CA ARG A 3 -6.21 39.69 -59.12
C ARG A 3 -4.85 39.01 -58.81
N ARG A 4 -3.78 39.73 -58.43
CA ARG A 4 -3.43 40.25 -57.10
C ARG A 4 -3.26 39.19 -56.01
N PHE A 5 -1.97 38.98 -55.65
CA PHE A 5 -1.40 38.47 -54.39
C PHE A 5 -1.85 37.02 -54.08
N HIS A 6 -0.95 36.07 -53.84
CA HIS A 6 -0.43 35.74 -52.53
C HIS A 6 0.97 35.15 -52.70
N ARG A 7 1.99 35.93 -52.37
CA ARG A 7 3.34 35.41 -52.09
C ARG A 7 3.28 34.72 -50.72
N LEU A 8 2.96 33.43 -50.69
CA LEU A 8 3.24 32.57 -49.54
C LEU A 8 4.40 31.69 -49.95
N ALA A 9 5.59 32.23 -49.70
CA ALA A 9 6.85 31.53 -49.86
C ALA A 9 6.90 30.38 -48.84
N PHE A 10 7.07 29.18 -49.40
CA PHE A 10 7.81 28.06 -48.85
C PHE A 10 8.81 28.45 -47.76
N ALA A 11 8.72 27.81 -46.59
CA ALA A 11 9.85 27.15 -45.92
C ALA A 11 9.40 26.61 -44.55
N GLY A 12 9.77 25.37 -44.24
CA GLY A 12 9.79 24.88 -42.86
C GLY A 12 9.13 23.53 -42.59
N LEU A 13 9.26 22.57 -43.51
CA LEU A 13 9.10 21.16 -43.17
C LEU A 13 10.41 20.71 -42.50
N LEU A 14 10.44 20.49 -41.18
CA LEU A 14 11.45 19.64 -40.53
C LEU A 14 10.99 19.22 -39.12
N ALA A 15 11.08 17.91 -38.92
CA ALA A 15 10.63 17.10 -37.80
C ALA A 15 11.24 17.48 -36.43
N ALA A 16 10.43 17.30 -35.38
CA ALA A 16 10.91 16.88 -34.07
C ALA A 16 9.77 16.20 -33.30
N ALA A 17 9.59 14.90 -33.56
CA ALA A 17 8.99 13.99 -32.59
C ALA A 17 9.95 13.90 -31.40
N GLY A 18 9.49 14.18 -30.19
CA GLY A 18 10.39 14.22 -29.03
C GLY A 18 9.67 14.23 -27.69
N ALA A 19 9.52 13.02 -27.14
CA ALA A 19 9.36 12.70 -25.73
C ALA A 19 8.16 13.30 -24.97
N MET A 20 7.06 12.54 -24.97
CA MET A 20 6.19 12.51 -23.81
C MET A 20 6.99 12.03 -22.60
N MET A 21 7.44 12.95 -21.73
CA MET A 21 7.87 12.58 -20.38
C MET A 21 6.63 12.13 -19.59
N ALA A 22 6.31 10.85 -19.69
CA ALA A 22 5.42 10.17 -18.75
C ALA A 22 6.09 10.19 -17.38
N ILE A 23 5.75 11.20 -16.58
CA ILE A 23 5.96 11.24 -15.14
C ILE A 23 5.23 10.05 -14.48
N ALA A 24 5.87 8.89 -14.45
CA ALA A 24 5.40 7.77 -13.66
C ALA A 24 5.34 8.21 -12.18
N PRO A 25 4.17 8.20 -11.52
CA PRO A 25 4.13 8.40 -10.08
C PRO A 25 4.88 7.24 -9.45
N ALA A 26 6.03 7.54 -8.84
CA ALA A 26 6.76 6.59 -8.02
C ALA A 26 5.78 6.04 -6.97
N THR A 27 5.42 4.76 -7.10
CA THR A 27 4.66 4.06 -6.08
C THR A 27 5.60 3.90 -4.88
N ALA A 28 5.58 4.88 -3.98
CA ALA A 28 6.13 4.69 -2.65
C ALA A 28 5.33 3.54 -2.01
N SER A 29 5.92 2.35 -2.03
CA SER A 29 5.51 1.27 -1.15
C SER A 29 5.81 1.77 0.26
N GLU A 30 4.80 2.34 0.93
CA GLU A 30 4.83 2.70 2.35
C GLU A 30 5.07 1.42 3.15
N ARG A 31 6.35 1.08 3.27
CA ARG A 31 6.83 -0.02 4.09
C ARG A 31 6.71 0.50 5.51
N TYR A 32 5.69 0.04 6.24
CA TYR A 32 5.49 0.43 7.63
C TYR A 32 6.81 0.27 8.40
N PRO A 33 7.25 1.29 9.15
CA PRO A 33 8.50 1.24 9.89
C PRO A 33 8.47 0.03 10.83
N ASN A 34 9.51 -0.80 10.80
CA ASN A 34 9.72 -1.93 11.72
C ASN A 34 10.12 -1.46 13.14
N SER A 35 9.84 -0.21 13.47
CA SER A 35 10.49 0.51 14.55
C SER A 35 9.50 0.73 15.69
N GLY A 36 9.53 -0.10 16.74
CA GLY A 36 8.98 0.38 18.02
C GLY A 36 8.74 -0.59 19.17
N GLY A 37 8.09 -1.73 18.97
CA GLY A 37 7.42 -2.39 20.13
C GLY A 37 7.87 -3.78 20.53
N GLY A 38 8.90 -4.35 19.90
CA GLY A 38 9.28 -5.76 20.15
C GLY A 38 8.26 -6.75 19.60
N ARG A 39 8.03 -7.86 20.31
CA ARG A 39 7.03 -8.88 19.94
C ARG A 39 5.89 -8.88 20.96
N ASP A 40 4.68 -9.03 20.46
CA ASP A 40 3.49 -9.22 21.28
C ASP A 40 3.58 -10.54 22.07
N MET A 41 3.29 -10.50 23.37
CA MET A 41 3.44 -11.65 24.25
C MET A 41 2.40 -12.76 23.98
N VAL A 42 1.24 -12.40 23.41
CA VAL A 42 0.13 -13.34 23.19
C VAL A 42 0.27 -14.04 21.85
N THR A 43 0.54 -13.29 20.78
CA THR A 43 0.64 -13.80 19.40
C THR A 43 2.07 -14.12 18.96
N GLY A 44 3.06 -13.49 19.59
CA GLY A 44 4.47 -13.53 19.16
C GLY A 44 4.76 -12.69 17.91
N TYR A 45 3.81 -11.88 17.43
CA TYR A 45 3.94 -11.05 16.22
C TYR A 45 4.70 -9.77 16.51
N LEU A 46 5.29 -9.18 15.47
CA LEU A 46 6.03 -7.93 15.64
C LEU A 46 5.07 -6.77 15.88
N CYS A 47 5.35 -5.94 16.88
CA CYS A 47 4.57 -4.75 17.15
C CYS A 47 5.02 -3.61 16.23
N VAL A 48 4.07 -2.96 15.58
CA VAL A 48 4.33 -1.80 14.71
C VAL A 48 4.43 -0.50 15.53
N GLY A 49 3.73 -0.43 16.66
CA GLY A 49 3.79 0.70 17.61
C GLY A 49 4.20 0.27 19.02
N THR A 50 4.40 1.23 19.90
CA THR A 50 4.79 1.02 21.31
C THR A 50 3.74 0.27 22.11
N ASP A 51 2.45 0.51 21.83
CA ASP A 51 1.34 -0.08 22.58
C ASP A 51 1.01 -1.51 22.12
N CYS A 52 1.68 -2.02 21.08
CA CYS A 52 1.46 -3.37 20.53
C CYS A 52 -0.01 -3.69 20.16
N ASP A 53 -0.83 -2.67 19.88
CA ASP A 53 -2.21 -2.85 19.40
C ASP A 53 -2.27 -3.20 17.92
N THR A 54 -1.29 -2.75 17.14
CA THR A 54 -1.11 -3.11 15.73
C THR A 54 0.11 -3.99 15.56
N LEU A 55 -0.13 -5.17 14.98
CA LEU A 55 0.82 -6.25 14.81
C LEU A 55 1.12 -6.45 13.33
N ARG A 56 2.37 -6.77 13.00
CA ARG A 56 2.75 -7.22 11.66
C ARG A 56 2.77 -8.74 11.62
N LEU A 57 1.97 -9.29 10.72
CA LEU A 57 1.90 -10.72 10.55
C LEU A 57 3.21 -11.23 9.90
N PRO A 58 3.86 -12.26 10.47
CA PRO A 58 5.16 -12.73 9.98
C PRO A 58 5.06 -13.26 8.54
N GLY A 59 6.05 -12.94 7.72
CA GLY A 59 6.14 -13.42 6.33
C GLY A 59 5.17 -12.75 5.35
N THR A 60 4.47 -11.70 5.76
CA THR A 60 3.49 -10.99 4.92
C THR A 60 3.56 -9.47 5.11
N ASP A 61 2.87 -8.73 4.23
CA ASP A 61 2.61 -7.30 4.38
C ASP A 61 1.25 -7.01 5.03
N CYS A 62 0.76 -7.95 5.83
CA CYS A 62 -0.46 -7.82 6.60
C CYS A 62 -0.22 -7.15 7.94
N LEU A 63 -1.09 -6.19 8.25
CA LEU A 63 -1.20 -5.54 9.55
C LEU A 63 -2.48 -5.99 10.22
N CYS A 64 -2.37 -6.42 11.46
CA CYS A 64 -3.47 -6.91 12.27
C CYS A 64 -3.64 -6.01 13.49
N THR A 65 -4.82 -5.44 13.66
CA THR A 65 -5.17 -4.68 14.86
C THR A 65 -5.89 -5.61 15.84
N LYS A 66 -5.55 -5.53 17.13
CA LYS A 66 -6.27 -6.23 18.19
C LYS A 66 -7.60 -5.54 18.45
N ASP A 67 -8.71 -6.26 18.26
CA ASP A 67 -10.04 -5.74 18.60
C ASP A 67 -10.30 -5.78 20.11
N ASN A 68 -9.56 -6.63 20.84
CA ASN A 68 -9.63 -6.80 22.29
C ASN A 68 -8.22 -6.85 22.91
N PRO A 69 -7.49 -5.72 22.97
CA PRO A 69 -6.06 -5.70 23.30
C PRO A 69 -5.71 -6.20 24.71
N ALA A 70 -6.65 -6.12 25.67
CA ALA A 70 -6.47 -6.63 27.02
C ALA A 70 -6.56 -8.18 27.12
N GLN A 71 -6.92 -8.88 26.04
CA GLN A 71 -7.03 -10.33 26.05
C GLN A 71 -5.64 -10.98 26.03
N MET A 72 -5.35 -11.79 27.05
CA MET A 72 -4.09 -12.53 27.20
C MET A 72 -4.17 -13.97 26.69
N ASP A 73 -5.39 -14.50 26.48
CA ASP A 73 -5.62 -15.82 25.89
C ASP A 73 -5.67 -15.72 24.36
N PHE A 74 -4.65 -16.29 23.70
CA PHE A 74 -4.53 -16.34 22.23
C PHE A 74 -5.81 -16.86 21.55
N ARG A 75 -6.50 -17.84 22.15
CA ARG A 75 -7.70 -18.45 21.56
C ARG A 75 -8.93 -17.54 21.56
N LYS A 76 -8.90 -16.50 22.38
CA LYS A 76 -9.98 -15.52 22.52
C LYS A 76 -9.59 -14.15 21.96
N LEU A 77 -8.34 -14.00 21.54
CA LEU A 77 -7.84 -12.79 20.91
C LEU A 77 -8.48 -12.66 19.52
N LYS A 78 -9.01 -11.48 19.24
CA LYS A 78 -9.65 -11.13 17.98
C LYS A 78 -8.76 -10.13 17.26
N LEU A 79 -8.42 -10.46 16.02
CA LEU A 79 -7.58 -9.66 15.17
C LEU A 79 -8.35 -9.24 13.92
N THR A 80 -8.28 -7.97 13.56
CA THR A 80 -8.74 -7.48 12.26
C THR A 80 -7.52 -7.21 11.38
N CYS A 81 -7.35 -7.97 10.30
CA CYS A 81 -6.15 -7.92 9.46
C CYS A 81 -6.41 -7.31 8.09
N VAL A 82 -5.58 -6.34 7.70
CA VAL A 82 -5.62 -5.63 6.42
C VAL A 82 -4.25 -5.52 5.79
N THR A 83 -4.23 -5.41 4.47
CA THR A 83 -3.01 -5.12 3.69
C THR A 83 -3.31 -4.06 2.64
N LYS A 84 -2.27 -3.43 2.12
CA LYS A 84 -2.40 -2.39 1.10
C LYS A 84 -2.11 -2.98 -0.27
N GLN A 85 -3.15 -3.18 -1.09
CA GLN A 85 -3.02 -3.61 -2.48
C GLN A 85 -3.52 -2.50 -3.41
N ASN A 86 -2.74 -2.15 -4.43
CA ASN A 86 -3.11 -1.10 -5.39
C ASN A 86 -3.50 0.23 -4.71
N ARG A 87 -2.77 0.61 -3.65
CA ARG A 87 -3.03 1.78 -2.79
C ARG A 87 -4.35 1.75 -2.01
N LYS A 88 -5.08 0.64 -2.03
CA LYS A 88 -6.32 0.43 -1.26
C LYS A 88 -6.07 -0.53 -0.11
N TRP A 89 -6.68 -0.24 1.03
CA TRP A 89 -6.74 -1.18 2.14
C TRP A 89 -7.74 -2.27 1.81
N VAL A 90 -7.28 -3.52 1.85
CA VAL A 90 -8.09 -4.71 1.57
C VAL A 90 -7.88 -5.72 2.69
N ALA A 91 -8.82 -6.66 2.83
CA ALA A 91 -8.68 -7.78 3.74
C ALA A 91 -7.42 -8.60 3.42
N CYS A 92 -6.77 -9.09 4.46
CA CYS A 92 -5.62 -9.95 4.30
C CYS A 92 -6.01 -11.33 3.74
N PRO A 93 -5.42 -11.76 2.61
CA PRO A 93 -5.70 -13.07 2.02
C PRO A 93 -4.87 -14.16 2.74
N ILE A 94 -5.11 -14.35 4.04
CA ILE A 94 -4.38 -15.27 4.90
C ILE A 94 -5.34 -16.28 5.52
N GLN A 95 -4.84 -17.50 5.74
CA GLN A 95 -5.52 -18.47 6.59
C GLN A 95 -5.10 -18.24 8.05
N PRO A 96 -6.04 -18.08 8.99
CA PRO A 96 -5.72 -17.98 10.42
C PRO A 96 -5.04 -19.26 10.93
N ARG A 97 -4.19 -19.15 11.96
CA ARG A 97 -3.66 -20.35 12.64
C ARG A 97 -4.76 -21.07 13.43
N PRO A 98 -4.58 -22.36 13.77
CA PRO A 98 -5.51 -23.06 14.65
C PRO A 98 -5.73 -22.30 15.97
N GLY A 99 -6.98 -21.93 16.24
CA GLY A 99 -7.38 -21.19 17.44
C GLY A 99 -7.29 -19.66 17.33
N GLU A 100 -6.77 -19.11 16.22
CA GLU A 100 -6.73 -17.67 15.98
C GLU A 100 -8.03 -17.18 15.36
N VAL A 101 -8.60 -16.09 15.86
CA VAL A 101 -9.82 -15.49 15.31
C VAL A 101 -9.45 -14.22 14.54
N ILE A 102 -9.34 -14.34 13.21
CA ILE A 102 -9.06 -13.21 12.33
C ILE A 102 -10.33 -12.82 11.58
N ARG A 103 -10.62 -11.52 11.53
CA ARG A 103 -11.67 -10.91 10.74
C ARG A 103 -11.09 -10.11 9.58
N ALA A 104 -11.75 -10.21 8.44
CA ALA A 104 -11.60 -9.28 7.33
C ALA A 104 -12.37 -7.99 7.66
N ARG A 105 -11.76 -6.84 7.38
CA ARG A 105 -12.41 -5.52 7.52
C ARG A 105 -13.19 -5.16 6.27
#